data_AF-A0A953ZAG9-F1
#
_entry.id   AF-A0A953ZAG9-F1
#
_cell.length_a   1.000
_cell.length_b   1.000
_cell.length_c   1.000
_cell.angle_alpha   90.00
_cell.angle_beta   90.00
_cell.angle_gamma   90.00
#
_symmetry.space_group_name_H-M   'P 1'
#
loop_
_entity.id
_entity.type
_entity.pdbx_description
1 polymer ?
#
loop_
_entity_poly.entity_id
_entity_poly.type
_entity_poly.pdbx_seq_one_letter_code
_entity_poly.pdbx_strand_id
1 'polypeptide(L)'
;MRKFFKTVFIVGLCGVGTIALAHAVLGKHRTRDAAHALQNLAQAEVDELIAKQKDMKAELNKLRSEYPKQIAMLKSQINQVDRRLLELDKEETRAEDIVRLCEEDVSYLEDQRDVVGSVYADARVIEHRGSKYNTVEAEKLVARIAETREIYTTRLEDITVERDMLLGEKDQL
;
A
#
# COMPACT_ATOMS: atom_id res chain seq x y z
N MET A 1 -23.13 19.68 22.65
CA MET A 1 -23.72 20.98 23.04
C MET A 1 -24.03 21.13 24.53
N ARG A 2 -24.61 20.15 25.24
CA ARG A 2 -24.97 20.28 26.67
C ARG A 2 -23.82 20.58 27.65
N LYS A 3 -22.58 20.20 27.32
CA LYS A 3 -21.41 20.42 28.20
C LYS A 3 -20.92 21.87 28.19
N PHE A 4 -20.96 22.54 27.03
CA PHE A 4 -20.56 23.96 26.90
C PHE A 4 -21.49 24.91 27.66
N PHE A 5 -22.81 24.68 27.61
CA PHE A 5 -23.78 25.52 28.33
C PHE A 5 -23.61 25.44 29.85
N LYS A 6 -23.28 24.27 30.40
CA LYS A 6 -23.03 24.12 31.84
C LYS A 6 -21.80 24.89 32.29
N THR A 7 -20.72 24.85 31.51
CA THR A 7 -19.48 25.57 31.85
C THR A 7 -19.68 27.08 31.80
N VAL A 8 -20.34 27.61 30.76
CA VAL A 8 -20.62 29.06 30.64
C VAL A 8 -21.56 29.54 31.74
N PHE A 9 -22.57 28.74 32.12
CA PHE A 9 -23.50 29.10 33.20
C PHE A 9 -22.85 29.07 34.57
N ILE A 10 -21.99 28.08 34.86
CA ILE A 10 -21.27 27.98 36.15
C ILE A 10 -20.25 29.10 36.29
N VAL A 11 -19.48 29.40 35.24
CA VAL A 11 -18.51 30.52 35.24
C VAL A 11 -19.24 31.87 35.36
N GLY A 12 -20.37 32.05 34.67
CA GLY A 12 -21.20 33.24 34.79
C GLY A 12 -21.81 33.44 36.19
N LEU A 13 -22.27 32.37 36.83
CA LEU A 13 -22.90 32.43 38.16
C LEU A 13 -21.87 32.66 39.28
N CYS A 14 -20.67 32.05 39.16
CA CYS A 14 -19.56 32.31 40.07
C CYS A 14 -18.95 33.71 39.90
N GLY A 15 -18.89 34.24 38.67
CA GLY A 15 -18.38 35.58 38.41
C GLY A 15 -19.27 36.70 38.98
N VAL A 16 -20.59 36.54 38.94
CA VAL A 16 -21.52 37.55 39.48
C VAL A 16 -21.59 37.49 41.01
N GLY A 17 -21.49 36.30 41.60
CA GLY A 17 -21.54 36.11 43.06
C GLY A 17 -20.36 36.73 43.82
N THR A 18 -19.15 36.68 43.25
CA THR A 18 -17.94 37.25 43.88
C THR A 18 -17.90 38.77 43.82
N ILE A 19 -18.44 39.38 42.76
CA ILE A 19 -18.53 40.84 42.59
C ILE A 19 -19.53 41.44 43.60
N ALA A 20 -20.67 40.78 43.83
CA ALA A 20 -21.67 41.22 44.80
C ALA A 20 -21.16 41.15 46.25
N LEU A 21 -20.41 40.09 46.61
CA LEU A 21 -19.83 39.95 47.95
C LEU A 21 -18.69 40.94 48.21
N ALA A 22 -17.87 41.23 47.19
CA ALA A 22 -16.81 42.23 47.30
C ALA A 22 -17.38 43.65 47.51
N HIS A 23 -18.53 43.96 46.88
CA HIS A 23 -19.21 45.26 47.01
C HIS A 23 -19.70 45.54 48.44
N ALA A 24 -20.09 44.49 49.16
CA ALA A 24 -20.59 44.60 50.53
C ALA A 24 -19.48 44.71 51.59
N VAL A 25 -18.29 44.15 51.33
CA VAL A 25 -17.25 43.99 52.38
C VAL A 25 -16.09 45.00 52.25
N LEU A 26 -15.80 45.55 51.07
CA LEU A 26 -14.51 46.24 50.82
C LEU A 26 -14.57 47.73 50.42
N GLY A 27 -15.76 48.33 50.35
CA GLY A 27 -15.92 49.74 50.02
C GLY A 27 -15.66 50.09 48.54
N LYS A 28 -16.29 51.17 48.09
CA LYS A 28 -16.49 51.58 46.67
C LYS A 28 -15.22 51.65 45.81
N HIS A 29 -14.05 51.85 46.42
CA HIS A 29 -12.78 51.97 45.69
C HIS A 29 -12.11 50.61 45.39
N ARG A 30 -12.14 49.64 46.31
CA ARG A 30 -11.43 48.35 46.13
C ARG A 30 -12.21 47.36 45.27
N THR A 31 -13.52 47.56 45.16
CA THR A 31 -14.40 46.75 44.29
C THR A 31 -14.22 47.06 42.83
N ARG A 32 -13.82 48.30 42.51
CA ARG A 32 -13.51 48.71 41.15
C ARG A 32 -12.22 48.06 40.67
N ASP A 33 -11.22 48.00 41.54
CA ASP A 33 -9.95 47.32 41.23
C ASP A 33 -10.12 45.81 41.14
N ALA A 34 -10.91 45.19 42.02
CA ALA A 34 -11.25 43.77 41.93
C ALA A 34 -12.07 43.44 40.67
N ALA A 35 -13.02 44.30 40.29
CA ALA A 35 -13.80 44.12 39.05
C ALA A 35 -12.93 44.28 37.80
N HIS A 36 -12.00 45.25 37.78
CA HIS A 36 -11.04 45.40 36.69
C HIS A 36 -10.06 44.23 36.63
N ALA A 37 -9.60 43.69 37.76
CA ALA A 37 -8.75 42.50 37.79
C ALA A 37 -9.47 41.25 37.26
N LEU A 38 -10.74 41.08 37.64
CA LEU A 38 -11.57 39.95 37.18
C LEU A 38 -11.93 40.08 35.70
N GLN A 39 -12.18 41.31 35.22
CA GLN A 39 -12.37 41.62 33.81
C GLN A 39 -11.11 41.34 33.00
N ASN A 40 -9.93 41.75 33.48
CA ASN A 40 -8.65 41.49 32.82
C ASN A 40 -8.32 39.99 32.76
N LEU A 41 -8.62 39.23 33.83
CA LEU A 41 -8.45 37.78 33.84
C LEU A 41 -9.41 37.09 32.87
N ALA A 42 -10.69 37.44 32.89
CA ALA A 42 -11.69 36.88 31.97
C ALA A 42 -11.37 37.24 30.51
N GLN A 43 -10.86 38.44 30.25
CA GLN A 43 -10.47 38.89 28.92
C GLN A 43 -9.21 38.18 28.44
N ALA A 44 -8.21 37.97 29.31
CA ALA A 44 -7.02 37.19 29.00
C ALA A 44 -7.35 35.72 28.69
N GLU A 45 -8.25 35.09 29.43
CA GLU A 45 -8.65 33.70 29.22
C GLU A 45 -9.48 33.55 27.92
N VAL A 46 -10.33 34.53 27.60
CA VAL A 46 -11.05 34.58 26.32
C VAL A 46 -10.08 34.80 25.15
N ASP A 47 -9.10 35.69 25.28
CA ASP A 47 -8.09 35.95 24.26
C ASP A 47 -7.21 34.71 24.02
N GLU A 48 -6.84 33.97 25.08
CA GLU A 48 -6.12 32.69 24.97
C GLU A 48 -6.96 31.62 24.25
N LEU A 49 -8.26 31.52 24.56
CA LEU A 49 -9.16 30.60 23.86
C LEU A 49 -9.35 30.98 22.38
N ILE A 50 -9.44 32.26 22.06
CA ILE A 50 -9.51 32.76 20.68
C ILE A 50 -8.22 32.46 19.93
N ALA A 51 -7.06 32.68 20.56
CA ALA A 51 -5.75 32.35 19.98
C ALA A 51 -5.65 30.85 19.69
N LYS A 52 -5.97 30.00 20.66
CA LYS A 52 -5.97 28.53 20.49
C LYS A 52 -6.93 28.06 19.41
N GLN A 53 -8.11 28.68 19.31
CA GLN A 53 -9.06 28.37 18.24
C GLN A 53 -8.50 28.76 16.85
N LYS A 54 -7.78 29.88 16.76
CA LYS A 54 -7.12 30.31 15.53
C LYS A 54 -6.00 29.35 15.12
N ASP A 55 -5.19 28.93 16.08
CA ASP A 55 -4.10 27.96 15.85
C ASP A 55 -4.64 26.61 15.39
N MET A 56 -5.68 26.08 16.06
CA MET A 56 -6.35 24.86 15.62
C MET A 56 -6.94 24.97 14.21
N LYS A 57 -7.52 26.13 13.84
CA LYS A 57 -8.02 26.34 12.47
C LYS A 57 -6.88 26.36 11.45
N ALA A 58 -5.74 26.96 11.79
CA ALA A 58 -4.56 26.97 10.93
C ALA A 58 -4.02 25.55 10.72
N GLU A 59 -3.95 24.75 11.79
CA GLU A 59 -3.52 23.35 11.75
C GLU A 59 -4.50 22.48 10.93
N LEU A 60 -5.81 22.66 11.13
CA LEU A 60 -6.85 22.00 10.32
C LEU A 60 -6.73 22.36 8.84
N ASN A 61 -6.47 23.62 8.51
CA ASN A 61 -6.30 24.05 7.13
C ASN A 61 -5.03 23.45 6.51
N LYS A 62 -3.94 23.36 7.28
CA LYS A 62 -2.70 22.69 6.87
C LYS A 62 -2.95 21.21 6.58
N LEU A 63 -3.55 20.49 7.52
CA LEU A 63 -3.93 19.08 7.36
C LEU A 63 -4.85 18.89 6.15
N ARG A 64 -5.87 19.76 5.98
CA ARG A 64 -6.79 19.72 4.83
C ARG A 64 -6.08 19.91 3.49
N SER A 65 -4.94 20.61 3.47
CA SER A 65 -4.12 20.78 2.27
C SER A 65 -3.15 19.63 2.02
N GLU A 66 -2.70 18.94 3.08
CA GLU A 66 -1.72 17.87 3.02
C GLU A 66 -2.35 16.49 2.76
N TYR A 67 -3.48 16.18 3.42
CA TYR A 67 -4.14 14.88 3.25
C TYR A 67 -4.50 14.54 1.80
N PRO A 68 -5.07 15.44 0.98
CA PRO A 68 -5.36 15.11 -0.41
C PRO A 68 -4.11 14.75 -1.21
N LYS A 69 -2.97 15.39 -0.90
CA LYS A 69 -1.69 15.09 -1.55
C LYS A 69 -1.16 13.72 -1.13
N GLN A 70 -1.22 13.40 0.16
CA GLN A 70 -0.82 12.08 0.68
C GLN A 70 -1.71 10.98 0.11
N ILE A 71 -3.03 11.19 0.06
CA ILE A 71 -3.98 10.24 -0.55
C ILE A 71 -3.67 10.05 -2.04
N ALA A 72 -3.39 11.12 -2.77
CA ALA A 72 -3.03 11.03 -4.20
C ALA A 72 -1.72 10.26 -4.40
N MET A 73 -0.74 10.47 -3.52
CA MET A 73 0.54 9.75 -3.52
C MET A 73 0.35 8.25 -3.25
N LEU A 74 -0.37 7.88 -2.20
CA LEU A 74 -0.66 6.48 -1.88
C LEU A 74 -1.44 5.79 -3.00
N LYS A 75 -2.47 6.46 -3.56
CA LYS A 75 -3.19 5.96 -4.74
C LYS A 75 -2.27 5.75 -5.93
N SER A 76 -1.32 6.66 -6.15
CA SER A 76 -0.34 6.50 -7.23
C SER A 76 0.56 5.29 -7.00
N GLN A 77 1.01 5.05 -5.77
CA GLN A 77 1.84 3.89 -5.41
C GLN A 77 1.05 2.60 -5.57
N ILE A 78 -0.19 2.52 -5.06
CA ILE A 78 -1.07 1.36 -5.26
C ILE A 78 -1.25 1.06 -6.75
N ASN A 79 -1.52 2.09 -7.57
CA ASN A 79 -1.67 1.92 -9.03
C ASN A 79 -0.37 1.50 -9.75
N GLN A 80 0.80 1.73 -9.17
CA GLN A 80 2.06 1.25 -9.72
C GLN A 80 2.24 -0.23 -9.39
N VAL A 81 1.98 -0.62 -8.13
CA VAL A 81 2.01 -2.01 -7.69
C VAL A 81 1.01 -2.86 -8.47
N ASP A 82 -0.23 -2.38 -8.65
CA ASP A 82 -1.27 -3.08 -9.43
C ASP A 82 -0.85 -3.31 -10.89
N ARG A 83 -0.19 -2.33 -11.51
CA ARG A 83 0.33 -2.49 -12.88
C ARG A 83 1.43 -3.54 -12.93
N ARG A 84 2.32 -3.55 -11.93
CA ARG A 84 3.42 -4.52 -11.86
C ARG A 84 2.89 -5.94 -11.65
N LEU A 85 1.91 -6.12 -10.77
CA LEU A 85 1.23 -7.40 -10.56
C LEU A 85 0.59 -7.92 -11.85
N LEU A 86 -0.06 -7.05 -12.63
CA LEU A 86 -0.66 -7.42 -13.92
C LEU A 86 0.39 -7.78 -14.98
N GLU A 87 1.56 -7.16 -14.96
CA GLU A 87 2.68 -7.55 -15.82
C GLU A 87 3.21 -8.94 -15.46
N LEU A 88 3.36 -9.23 -14.17
CA LEU A 88 3.81 -10.53 -13.67
C LEU A 88 2.82 -11.65 -13.99
N ASP A 89 1.52 -11.40 -13.89
CA ASP A 89 0.45 -12.34 -14.29
C ASP A 89 0.56 -12.76 -15.77
N LYS A 90 0.79 -11.79 -16.65
CA LYS A 90 1.02 -12.05 -18.09
C LYS A 90 2.35 -12.76 -18.34
N GLU A 91 3.35 -12.54 -17.50
CA GLU A 91 4.63 -13.22 -17.60
C GLU A 91 4.54 -14.67 -17.13
N GLU A 92 3.85 -14.92 -16.03
CA GLU A 92 3.55 -16.26 -15.50
C GLU A 92 2.84 -17.10 -16.55
N THR A 93 1.73 -16.60 -17.11
CA THR A 93 0.97 -17.33 -18.16
C THR A 93 1.88 -17.72 -19.33
N ARG A 94 2.77 -16.82 -19.76
CA ARG A 94 3.70 -17.10 -20.87
C ARG A 94 4.77 -18.11 -20.48
N ALA A 95 5.28 -18.05 -19.26
CA ALA A 95 6.28 -18.99 -18.76
C ALA A 95 5.67 -20.39 -18.58
N GLU A 96 4.46 -20.50 -18.04
CA GLU A 96 3.70 -21.76 -17.94
C GLU A 96 3.45 -22.38 -19.33
N ASP A 97 3.02 -21.56 -20.30
CA ASP A 97 2.83 -22.03 -21.68
C ASP A 97 4.13 -22.57 -22.29
N ILE A 98 5.26 -21.91 -22.05
CA ILE A 98 6.56 -22.36 -22.54
C ILE A 98 6.97 -23.67 -21.87
N VAL A 99 6.84 -23.78 -20.54
CA VAL A 99 7.16 -25.00 -19.80
C VAL A 99 6.34 -26.17 -20.33
N ARG A 100 5.03 -25.98 -20.50
CA ARG A 100 4.13 -26.99 -21.06
C ARG A 100 4.55 -27.42 -22.47
N LEU A 101 4.86 -26.47 -23.36
CA LEU A 101 5.33 -26.78 -24.71
C LEU A 101 6.65 -27.56 -24.70
N CYS A 102 7.56 -27.22 -23.77
CA CYS A 102 8.81 -27.97 -23.60
C CYS A 102 8.56 -29.39 -23.11
N GLU A 103 7.62 -29.61 -22.19
CA GLU A 103 7.24 -30.95 -21.73
C GLU A 103 6.62 -31.79 -22.85
N GLU A 104 5.72 -31.21 -23.64
CA GLU A 104 5.13 -31.85 -24.82
C GLU A 104 6.20 -32.23 -25.85
N ASP A 105 7.12 -31.31 -26.16
CA ASP A 105 8.19 -31.55 -27.12
C ASP A 105 9.17 -32.64 -26.64
N VAL A 106 9.56 -32.62 -25.35
CA VAL A 106 10.45 -33.64 -24.77
C VAL A 106 9.77 -35.01 -24.79
N SER A 107 8.53 -35.12 -24.32
CA SER A 107 7.78 -36.38 -24.33
C SER A 107 7.67 -36.94 -25.75
N TYR A 108 7.34 -36.10 -26.73
CA TYR A 108 7.25 -36.53 -28.13
C TYR A 108 8.59 -37.04 -28.68
N LEU A 109 9.69 -36.34 -28.38
CA LEU A 109 11.03 -36.74 -28.84
C LEU A 109 11.51 -38.02 -28.17
N GLU A 110 11.21 -38.22 -26.90
CA GLU A 110 11.51 -39.46 -26.16
C GLU A 110 10.71 -40.65 -26.71
N ASP A 111 9.41 -40.48 -26.97
CA ASP A 111 8.57 -41.52 -27.57
C ASP A 111 9.08 -41.91 -28.97
N GLN A 112 9.41 -40.92 -29.80
CA GLN A 112 9.98 -41.16 -31.14
C GLN A 112 11.31 -41.91 -31.04
N ARG A 113 12.15 -41.55 -30.08
CA ARG A 113 13.44 -42.23 -29.84
C ARG A 113 13.22 -43.68 -29.45
N ASP A 114 12.31 -43.96 -28.52
CA ASP A 114 12.07 -45.33 -28.04
C ASP A 114 11.52 -46.22 -29.16
N VAL A 115 10.65 -45.68 -30.02
CA VAL A 115 10.19 -46.35 -31.23
C VAL A 115 11.35 -46.63 -32.20
N VAL A 116 12.24 -45.67 -32.43
CA VAL A 116 13.40 -45.82 -33.34
C VAL A 116 14.46 -46.77 -32.77
N GLY A 117 14.75 -46.71 -31.48
CA GLY A 117 15.73 -47.56 -30.80
C GLY A 117 15.33 -49.04 -30.77
N SER A 118 14.03 -49.35 -30.88
CA SER A 118 13.52 -50.72 -30.95
C SER A 118 13.66 -51.40 -32.32
N VAL A 119 13.96 -50.65 -33.40
CA VAL A 119 13.99 -51.15 -34.79
C VAL A 119 15.30 -50.72 -35.49
N TYR A 120 16.32 -51.58 -35.50
CA TYR A 120 17.61 -51.48 -36.23
C TYR A 120 18.17 -50.05 -36.47
N ALA A 121 19.19 -49.70 -35.70
CA ALA A 121 19.63 -48.35 -35.34
C ALA A 121 20.25 -47.44 -36.43
N ASP A 122 20.44 -47.86 -37.68
CA ASP A 122 21.44 -47.18 -38.54
C ASP A 122 20.92 -46.11 -39.51
N ALA A 123 19.61 -45.82 -39.62
CA ALA A 123 19.17 -44.79 -40.60
C ALA A 123 17.80 -44.13 -40.37
N ARG A 124 17.18 -44.21 -39.18
CA ARG A 124 15.87 -43.55 -38.98
C ARG A 124 16.03 -42.13 -38.48
N VAL A 125 15.41 -41.23 -39.23
CA VAL A 125 15.32 -39.80 -38.97
C VAL A 125 14.11 -39.56 -38.08
N ILE A 126 14.31 -38.82 -36.98
CA ILE A 126 13.25 -38.33 -36.10
C ILE A 126 12.73 -37.02 -36.68
N GLU A 127 11.42 -36.92 -36.88
CA GLU A 127 10.79 -35.69 -37.38
C GLU A 127 10.12 -34.94 -36.23
N HIS A 128 10.51 -33.68 -36.04
CA HIS A 128 9.96 -32.81 -35.01
C HIS A 128 9.75 -31.39 -35.56
N ARG A 129 8.52 -30.88 -35.45
CA ARG A 129 8.11 -29.55 -35.95
C ARG A 129 8.55 -29.27 -37.41
N GLY A 130 8.44 -30.28 -38.28
CA GLY A 130 8.82 -30.19 -39.69
C GLY A 130 10.32 -30.24 -39.98
N SER A 131 11.16 -30.36 -38.94
CA SER A 131 12.59 -30.56 -39.05
C SER A 131 12.95 -32.03 -38.82
N LYS A 132 14.04 -32.46 -39.44
CA LYS A 132 14.51 -33.85 -39.46
C LYS A 132 15.84 -33.94 -38.71
N TYR A 133 15.92 -34.85 -37.76
CA TYR A 133 17.07 -35.02 -36.87
C TYR A 133 17.54 -36.47 -36.91
N ASN A 134 18.86 -36.68 -36.84
CA ASN A 134 19.39 -37.99 -36.43
C ASN A 134 19.28 -38.17 -34.90
N THR A 135 19.51 -39.38 -34.41
CA THR A 135 19.38 -39.69 -32.97
C THR A 135 20.24 -38.80 -32.08
N VAL A 136 21.49 -38.52 -32.50
CA VAL A 136 22.43 -37.68 -31.73
C VAL A 136 21.97 -36.21 -31.71
N GLU A 137 21.44 -35.71 -32.81
CA GLU A 137 20.88 -34.36 -32.90
C GLU A 137 19.59 -34.22 -32.09
N ALA A 138 18.74 -35.25 -32.07
CA ALA A 138 17.54 -35.30 -31.26
C ALA A 138 17.89 -35.28 -29.76
N GLU A 139 18.91 -36.02 -29.31
CA GLU A 139 19.39 -35.97 -27.92
C GLU A 139 19.86 -34.56 -27.52
N LYS A 140 20.62 -33.89 -28.40
CA LYS A 140 21.05 -32.51 -28.17
C LYS A 140 19.86 -31.55 -28.12
N LEU A 141 18.86 -31.77 -28.96
CA LEU A 141 17.64 -30.97 -28.96
C LEU A 141 16.85 -31.16 -27.65
N VAL A 142 16.66 -32.40 -27.20
CA VAL A 142 16.01 -32.71 -25.91
C VAL A 142 16.74 -32.01 -24.76
N ALA A 143 18.07 -32.10 -24.71
CA ALA A 143 18.86 -31.43 -23.68
C ALA A 143 18.66 -29.90 -23.68
N ARG A 144 18.63 -29.29 -24.86
CA ARG A 144 18.38 -27.83 -25.01
C ARG A 144 16.96 -27.43 -24.60
N ILE A 145 15.96 -28.26 -24.93
CA ILE A 145 14.57 -28.01 -24.52
C ILE A 145 14.44 -28.16 -23.01
N ALA A 146 15.11 -29.15 -22.41
CA ALA A 146 15.14 -29.34 -20.95
C ALA A 146 15.80 -28.16 -20.22
N GLU A 147 16.91 -27.62 -20.74
CA GLU A 147 17.54 -26.40 -20.22
C GLU A 147 16.59 -25.20 -20.31
N THR A 148 15.91 -25.04 -21.44
CA THR A 148 14.92 -23.96 -21.61
C THR A 148 13.78 -24.10 -20.60
N ARG A 149 13.26 -25.32 -20.41
CA ARG A 149 12.23 -25.61 -19.41
C ARG A 149 12.70 -25.20 -18.02
N GLU A 150 13.91 -25.60 -17.61
CA GLU A 150 14.47 -25.27 -16.30
C GLU A 150 14.56 -23.77 -16.08
N ILE A 151 15.05 -23.01 -17.06
CA ILE A 151 15.10 -21.54 -16.99
C ILE A 151 13.72 -20.94 -16.72
N TYR A 152 12.68 -21.40 -17.43
CA TYR A 152 11.33 -20.87 -17.25
C TYR A 152 10.66 -21.38 -15.97
N THR A 153 10.98 -22.58 -15.50
CA THR A 153 10.57 -23.05 -14.17
C THR A 153 11.16 -22.17 -13.07
N THR A 154 12.47 -21.88 -13.10
CA THR A 154 13.08 -20.93 -12.15
C THR A 154 12.44 -19.55 -12.26
N ARG A 155 12.13 -19.08 -13.48
CA ARG A 155 11.45 -17.80 -13.65
C ARG A 155 10.04 -17.78 -13.02
N LEU A 156 9.30 -18.89 -13.05
CA LEU A 156 7.99 -18.99 -12.38
C LEU A 156 8.14 -18.89 -10.86
N GLU A 157 9.17 -19.50 -10.28
CA GLU A 157 9.48 -19.37 -8.86
C GLU A 157 9.82 -17.91 -8.51
N ASP A 158 10.66 -17.25 -9.31
CA ASP A 158 11.00 -15.84 -9.13
C ASP A 158 9.77 -14.93 -9.21
N ILE A 159 8.88 -15.17 -10.18
CA ILE A 159 7.62 -14.42 -10.33
C ILE A 159 6.74 -14.59 -9.09
N THR A 160 6.68 -15.79 -8.52
CA THR A 160 5.90 -16.05 -7.30
C THR A 160 6.44 -15.25 -6.12
N VAL A 161 7.77 -15.25 -5.94
CA VAL A 161 8.42 -14.46 -4.88
C VAL A 161 8.23 -12.96 -5.08
N GLU A 162 8.40 -12.45 -6.31
CA GLU A 162 8.19 -11.03 -6.62
C GLU A 162 6.72 -10.62 -6.38
N ARG A 163 5.76 -11.46 -6.76
CA ARG A 163 4.33 -11.25 -6.53
C ARG A 163 4.00 -11.16 -5.05
N ASP A 164 4.47 -12.11 -4.25
CA ASP A 164 4.22 -12.14 -2.80
C ASP A 164 4.80 -10.91 -2.10
N MET A 165 6.00 -10.48 -2.51
CA MET A 165 6.61 -9.25 -2.03
C MET A 165 5.74 -8.03 -2.34
N LEU A 166 5.31 -7.87 -3.59
CA LEU A 166 4.48 -6.75 -4.04
C LEU A 166 3.10 -6.72 -3.36
N LEU A 167 2.49 -7.89 -3.13
CA LEU A 167 1.24 -7.98 -2.36
C LEU A 167 1.47 -7.53 -0.90
N GLY A 168 2.58 -7.94 -0.29
CA GLY A 168 2.96 -7.49 1.05
C GLY A 168 3.21 -5.98 1.13
N GLU A 169 3.85 -5.39 0.12
CA GLU A 169 4.01 -3.93 0.02
C GLU A 169 2.67 -3.22 -0.14
N LYS A 170 1.76 -3.76 -0.97
CA LYS A 170 0.43 -3.20 -1.18
C LYS A 170 -0.40 -3.18 0.11
N ASP A 171 -0.31 -4.21 0.92
CA ASP A 171 -1.04 -4.30 2.20
C ASP A 171 -0.55 -3.28 3.25
N GLN A 172 0.65 -2.73 3.06
CA GLN A 172 1.24 -1.71 3.94
C GLN A 172 0.96 -0.26 3.49
N LEU A 173 0.41 -0.05 2.29
CA LEU A 173 0.09 1.26 1.70
C LEU A 173 -1.36 1.69 1.96
#